data_AF-A0A0N0TMJ9-F1
#
_entry.id   AF-A0A0N0TMJ9-F1
#
_cell.length_a   1.000
_cell.length_b   1.000
_cell.length_c   1.000
_cell.angle_alpha   90.00
_cell.angle_beta   90.00
_cell.angle_gamma   90.00
#
_symmetry.space_group_name_H-M   'P 1'
#
loop_
_entity.id
_entity.type
_entity.pdbx_description
1 polymer ?
#
loop_
_entity_poly.entity_id
_entity_poly.type
_entity_poly.pdbx_seq_one_letter_code
_entity_poly.pdbx_strand_id
1 'polypeptide(L)'
;MATTKPAPTSWARTDDEGRNLTDLVRELSEVVDLPEALRAELALAAEVEAAASGAAVAAARDALMNAGTTADYLRARAAFNAVLVAEHAVSDTFRQVEAEALRRRLRGALDTHADELFAALVARFNGVVDEFHLNAVPVPDLTGVTTPLQLTSAELEALAAWRRASRELQRVYGAYRRLAGHVVPDARSEPDDDLTAAFALFDIETPDQAAAVAEEFAALRAGTGRATTYGPLVPFAIGGLCGGIRLDLTNPADSTARRRALEPLGPTASASRSSP
;
A
#
# COMPACT_ATOMS: atom_id res chain seq x y z
N MET A 1 13.78 -35.09 19.38
CA MET A 1 14.43 -34.76 18.10
C MET A 1 13.83 -33.47 17.60
N ALA A 2 14.56 -32.35 17.73
CA ALA A 2 14.12 -31.06 17.21
C ALA A 2 14.46 -31.01 15.71
N THR A 3 13.44 -30.93 14.87
CA THR A 3 13.58 -30.69 13.43
C THR A 3 13.87 -29.21 13.21
N THR A 4 15.14 -28.87 13.10
CA THR A 4 15.58 -27.53 12.68
C THR A 4 15.12 -27.32 11.24
N LYS A 5 14.11 -26.47 11.05
CA LYS A 5 13.64 -26.06 9.71
C LYS A 5 14.81 -25.34 9.01
N PRO A 6 15.23 -25.76 7.80
CA PRO A 6 16.33 -25.10 7.10
C PRO A 6 15.97 -23.64 6.86
N ALA A 7 16.92 -22.74 7.10
CA ALA A 7 16.76 -21.32 6.82
C ALA A 7 16.41 -21.14 5.34
N PRO A 8 15.46 -20.24 5.00
CA PRO A 8 15.13 -19.95 3.61
C PRO A 8 16.40 -19.45 2.93
N THR A 9 16.75 -20.17 1.88
CA THR A 9 17.86 -19.89 0.99
C THR A 9 17.66 -18.55 0.29
N SER A 10 18.76 -17.84 0.01
CA SER A 10 18.75 -16.43 -0.40
C SER A 10 17.84 -16.12 -1.60
N TRP A 11 17.62 -17.09 -2.47
CA TRP A 11 16.77 -17.02 -3.66
C TRP A 11 15.26 -16.96 -3.35
N ALA A 12 14.79 -17.64 -2.30
CA ALA A 12 13.38 -17.59 -1.90
C ALA A 12 12.98 -16.19 -1.39
N ARG A 13 13.93 -15.44 -0.80
CA ARG A 13 13.69 -14.04 -0.41
C ARG A 13 13.61 -13.09 -1.60
N THR A 14 14.40 -13.32 -2.65
CA THR A 14 14.43 -12.45 -3.83
C THR A 14 13.15 -12.56 -4.66
N ASP A 15 12.53 -13.75 -4.70
CA ASP A 15 11.26 -13.98 -5.40
C ASP A 15 10.04 -13.39 -4.67
N ASP A 16 10.09 -13.33 -3.34
CA ASP A 16 9.04 -12.68 -2.54
C ASP A 16 9.10 -11.16 -2.63
N GLU A 17 10.31 -10.58 -2.68
CA GLU A 17 10.49 -9.13 -2.85
C GLU A 17 10.08 -8.66 -4.26
N GLY A 18 10.43 -9.42 -5.30
CA GLY A 18 10.04 -9.14 -6.68
C GLY A 18 8.52 -9.20 -6.90
N ARG A 19 7.85 -10.24 -6.38
CA ARG A 19 6.38 -10.34 -6.44
C ARG A 19 5.71 -9.20 -5.70
N ASN A 20 6.24 -8.84 -4.52
CA ASN A 20 5.72 -7.73 -3.74
C ASN A 20 5.78 -6.39 -4.51
N LEU A 21 6.83 -6.16 -5.31
CA LEU A 21 6.98 -4.96 -6.12
C LEU A 21 6.00 -4.91 -7.30
N THR A 22 5.89 -5.99 -8.07
CA THR A 22 4.91 -6.07 -9.18
C THR A 22 3.48 -5.91 -8.65
N ASP A 23 3.17 -6.55 -7.53
CA ASP A 23 1.86 -6.44 -6.88
C ASP A 23 1.57 -5.03 -6.36
N LEU A 24 2.59 -4.32 -5.83
CA LEU A 24 2.46 -2.91 -5.44
C LEU A 24 2.14 -2.02 -6.65
N VAL A 25 2.89 -2.14 -7.74
CA VAL A 25 2.66 -1.32 -8.93
C VAL A 25 1.31 -1.63 -9.58
N ARG A 26 0.88 -2.90 -9.55
CA ARG A 26 -0.47 -3.29 -9.98
C ARG A 26 -1.56 -2.67 -9.11
N GLU A 27 -1.42 -2.71 -7.79
CA GLU A 27 -2.36 -2.05 -6.87
C GLU A 27 -2.39 -0.52 -7.09
N LEU A 28 -1.24 0.11 -7.33
CA LEU A 28 -1.19 1.54 -7.64
C LEU A 28 -1.96 1.85 -8.94
N SER A 29 -1.81 1.04 -9.99
CA SER A 29 -2.52 1.21 -11.28
C SER A 29 -4.03 1.14 -11.17
N GLU A 30 -4.50 0.52 -10.11
CA GLU A 30 -5.90 0.30 -9.82
C GLU A 30 -6.57 1.49 -9.12
N VAL A 31 -5.76 2.39 -8.56
CA VAL A 31 -6.16 3.50 -7.69
C VAL A 31 -5.81 4.86 -8.30
N VAL A 32 -4.67 4.96 -8.97
CA VAL A 32 -4.16 6.19 -9.60
C VAL A 32 -3.62 5.91 -10.99
N ASP A 33 -3.57 6.95 -11.81
CA ASP A 33 -2.94 6.88 -13.13
C ASP A 33 -1.42 6.72 -12.97
N LEU A 34 -0.88 5.62 -13.50
CA LEU A 34 0.57 5.41 -13.49
C LEU A 34 1.27 6.30 -14.53
N PRO A 35 2.47 6.81 -14.21
CA PRO A 35 3.38 7.37 -15.20
C PRO A 35 3.66 6.37 -16.31
N GLU A 36 3.86 6.87 -17.54
CA GLU A 36 4.03 6.02 -18.73
C GLU A 36 5.21 5.05 -18.59
N ALA A 37 6.32 5.51 -18.00
CA ALA A 37 7.50 4.69 -17.75
C ALA A 37 7.18 3.49 -16.83
N LEU A 38 6.45 3.70 -15.74
CA LEU A 38 6.02 2.65 -14.82
C LEU A 38 5.05 1.66 -15.48
N ARG A 39 4.12 2.16 -16.30
CA ARG A 39 3.19 1.32 -17.06
C ARG A 39 3.93 0.40 -18.03
N ALA A 40 4.95 0.92 -18.72
CA ALA A 40 5.77 0.14 -19.64
C ALA A 40 6.56 -0.95 -18.91
N GLU A 41 7.18 -0.64 -17.76
CA GLU A 41 7.91 -1.64 -16.96
C GLU A 41 6.96 -2.70 -16.37
N LEU A 42 5.76 -2.32 -15.93
CA LEU A 42 4.75 -3.27 -15.45
C LEU A 42 4.29 -4.23 -16.57
N ALA A 43 4.08 -3.72 -17.78
CA ALA A 43 3.71 -4.54 -18.93
C ALA A 43 4.82 -5.55 -19.27
N LEU A 44 6.08 -5.09 -19.28
CA LEU A 44 7.23 -5.94 -19.52
C LEU A 44 7.40 -7.02 -18.44
N ALA A 45 7.17 -6.69 -17.17
CA ALA A 45 7.18 -7.66 -16.08
C ALA A 45 6.10 -8.74 -16.27
N ALA A 46 4.89 -8.35 -16.67
CA ALA A 46 3.80 -9.29 -16.94
C ALA A 46 4.11 -10.23 -18.13
N GLU A 47 4.75 -9.72 -19.18
CA GLU A 47 5.19 -10.55 -20.32
C GLU A 47 6.20 -11.62 -19.89
N VAL A 48 7.19 -11.26 -19.06
CA VAL A 48 8.19 -12.21 -18.57
C VAL A 48 7.61 -13.20 -17.56
N GLU A 49 6.69 -12.79 -16.69
CA GLU A 49 5.96 -13.73 -15.82
C GLU A 49 5.09 -14.72 -16.63
N ALA A 50 4.45 -14.27 -17.70
CA ALA A 50 3.68 -15.12 -18.60
C ALA A 50 4.59 -16.14 -19.34
N ALA A 51 5.80 -15.72 -19.73
CA ALA A 51 6.79 -16.62 -20.31
C ALA A 51 7.27 -17.67 -19.27
N ALA A 52 7.60 -17.24 -18.05
CA ALA A 52 8.09 -18.13 -16.99
C ALA A 52 7.04 -19.12 -16.46
N SER A 53 5.75 -18.78 -16.50
CA SER A 53 4.66 -19.66 -16.06
C SER A 53 4.30 -20.77 -17.06
N GLY A 54 4.92 -20.77 -18.24
CA GLY A 54 4.57 -21.70 -19.32
C GLY A 54 3.17 -21.44 -19.90
N ALA A 55 2.59 -20.27 -19.67
CA ALA A 55 1.27 -19.90 -20.18
C ALA A 55 1.22 -19.98 -21.71
N ALA A 56 2.31 -19.60 -22.39
CA ALA A 56 2.43 -19.75 -23.84
C ALA A 56 2.38 -21.23 -24.28
N VAL A 57 3.03 -22.13 -23.53
CA VAL A 57 2.99 -23.59 -23.78
C VAL A 57 1.58 -24.14 -23.56
N ALA A 58 0.91 -23.71 -22.48
CA ALA A 58 -0.47 -24.10 -22.19
C ALA A 58 -1.44 -23.62 -23.27
N ALA A 59 -1.38 -22.34 -23.66
CA ALA A 59 -2.21 -21.78 -24.72
C ALA A 59 -1.97 -22.45 -26.08
N ALA A 60 -0.70 -22.72 -26.43
CA ALA A 60 -0.36 -23.41 -27.67
C ALA A 60 -0.81 -24.89 -27.63
N ARG A 61 -0.75 -25.56 -26.48
CA ARG A 61 -1.31 -26.89 -26.27
C ARG A 61 -2.83 -26.89 -26.46
N ASP A 62 -3.54 -25.93 -25.86
CA ASP A 62 -4.99 -25.83 -25.99
C ASP A 62 -5.41 -25.54 -27.43
N ALA A 63 -4.70 -24.67 -28.14
CA ALA A 63 -4.93 -24.42 -29.56
C ALA A 63 -4.72 -25.69 -30.41
N LEU A 64 -3.72 -26.52 -30.08
CA LEU A 64 -3.48 -27.81 -30.73
C LEU A 64 -4.59 -28.82 -30.45
N MET A 65 -5.07 -28.90 -29.21
CA MET A 65 -6.13 -29.83 -28.78
C MET A 65 -7.51 -29.46 -29.32
N ASN A 66 -7.75 -28.18 -29.58
CA ASN A 66 -9.04 -27.66 -30.04
C ASN A 66 -9.08 -27.35 -31.55
N ALA A 67 -8.08 -27.77 -32.32
CA ALA A 67 -8.03 -27.55 -33.76
C ALA A 67 -9.14 -28.35 -34.48
N GLY A 68 -10.11 -27.64 -35.08
CA GLY A 68 -11.27 -28.26 -35.74
C GLY A 68 -11.02 -28.78 -37.16
N THR A 69 -9.92 -28.39 -37.80
CA THR A 69 -9.57 -28.80 -39.16
C THR A 69 -8.12 -29.26 -39.26
N THR A 70 -7.78 -30.02 -40.31
CA THR A 70 -6.39 -30.44 -40.59
C THR A 70 -5.46 -29.23 -40.81
N ALA A 71 -5.94 -28.18 -41.46
CA ALA A 71 -5.16 -26.96 -41.67
C ALA A 71 -4.88 -26.24 -40.34
N ASP A 72 -5.89 -26.16 -39.46
CA ASP A 72 -5.72 -25.56 -38.13
C ASP A 72 -4.81 -26.40 -37.24
N TYR A 73 -4.89 -27.73 -37.33
CA TYR A 73 -4.00 -28.64 -36.61
C TYR A 73 -2.54 -28.45 -37.02
N LEU A 74 -2.26 -28.38 -38.33
CA LEU A 74 -0.89 -28.16 -38.82
C LEU A 74 -0.35 -26.80 -38.39
N ARG A 75 -1.20 -25.76 -38.42
CA ARG A 75 -0.85 -24.41 -37.93
C ARG A 75 -0.55 -24.41 -36.42
N ALA A 76 -1.44 -25.02 -35.62
CA ALA A 76 -1.27 -25.13 -34.18
C ALA A 76 -0.06 -26.00 -33.80
N ARG A 77 0.22 -27.07 -34.55
CA ARG A 77 1.41 -27.93 -34.35
C ARG A 77 2.70 -27.16 -34.60
N ALA A 78 2.75 -26.36 -35.66
CA ALA A 78 3.90 -25.50 -35.95
C ALA A 78 4.12 -24.47 -34.84
N ALA A 79 3.05 -23.81 -34.38
CA ALA A 79 3.11 -22.86 -33.27
C ALA A 79 3.54 -23.52 -31.95
N PHE A 80 2.98 -24.68 -31.61
CA PHE A 80 3.36 -25.44 -30.42
C PHE A 80 4.83 -25.86 -30.42
N ASN A 81 5.34 -26.37 -31.55
CA ASN A 81 6.75 -26.71 -31.69
C ASN A 81 7.66 -25.48 -31.56
N ALA A 82 7.27 -24.35 -32.16
CA ALA A 82 8.04 -23.11 -32.04
C ALA A 82 8.13 -22.63 -30.58
N VAL A 83 7.02 -22.69 -29.84
CA VAL A 83 6.98 -22.35 -28.41
C VAL A 83 7.83 -23.30 -27.58
N LEU A 84 7.77 -24.63 -27.82
CA LEU A 84 8.60 -25.59 -27.09
C LEU A 84 10.10 -25.40 -27.35
N VAL A 85 10.49 -25.09 -28.59
CA VAL A 85 11.89 -24.80 -28.94
C VAL A 85 12.35 -23.52 -28.24
N ALA A 86 11.53 -22.46 -28.26
CA ALA A 86 11.84 -21.22 -27.54
C ALA A 86 11.98 -21.47 -26.02
N GLU A 87 11.07 -22.25 -25.43
CA GLU A 87 11.08 -22.59 -24.01
C GLU A 87 12.36 -23.35 -23.62
N HIS A 88 12.78 -24.35 -24.40
CA HIS A 88 14.00 -25.12 -24.14
C HIS A 88 15.30 -24.38 -24.49
N ALA A 89 15.25 -23.38 -25.37
CA ALA A 89 16.42 -22.60 -25.75
C ALA A 89 16.86 -21.62 -24.65
N VAL A 90 15.96 -21.25 -23.73
CA VAL A 90 16.24 -20.31 -22.65
C VAL A 90 16.63 -21.07 -21.38
N SER A 91 17.87 -20.88 -20.92
CA SER A 91 18.33 -21.47 -19.67
C SER A 91 17.68 -20.82 -18.45
N ASP A 92 17.52 -21.59 -17.36
CA ASP A 92 17.01 -21.07 -16.08
C ASP A 92 17.85 -19.89 -15.57
N THR A 93 19.17 -19.92 -15.78
CA THR A 93 20.08 -18.83 -15.42
C THR A 93 19.76 -17.54 -16.17
N PHE A 94 19.41 -17.62 -17.47
CA PHE A 94 19.00 -16.44 -18.23
C PHE A 94 17.70 -15.86 -17.66
N ARG A 95 16.69 -16.69 -17.41
CA ARG A 95 15.40 -16.25 -16.86
C ARG A 95 15.57 -15.55 -15.50
N GLN A 96 16.48 -16.05 -14.67
CA GLN A 96 16.81 -15.44 -13.38
C GLN A 96 17.46 -14.06 -13.54
N VAL A 97 18.43 -13.93 -14.46
CA VAL A 97 19.09 -12.65 -14.73
C VAL A 97 18.10 -11.64 -15.32
N GLU A 98 17.23 -12.07 -16.22
CA GLU A 98 16.18 -11.24 -16.82
C GLU A 98 15.16 -10.77 -15.77
N ALA A 99 14.66 -11.68 -14.93
CA ALA A 99 13.75 -11.32 -13.84
C ALA A 99 14.39 -10.33 -12.84
N GLU A 100 15.67 -10.53 -12.49
CA GLU A 100 16.39 -9.60 -11.61
C GLU A 100 16.61 -8.23 -12.27
N ALA A 101 16.94 -8.19 -13.57
CA ALA A 101 17.09 -6.96 -14.31
C ALA A 101 15.76 -6.17 -14.35
N LEU A 102 14.64 -6.86 -14.58
CA LEU A 102 13.31 -6.26 -14.58
C LEU A 102 12.93 -5.72 -13.21
N ARG A 103 13.19 -6.47 -12.12
CA ARG A 103 12.95 -5.97 -10.75
C ARG A 103 13.70 -4.68 -10.49
N ARG A 104 14.97 -4.59 -10.90
CA ARG A 104 15.78 -3.37 -10.71
C ARG A 104 15.25 -2.20 -11.53
N ARG A 105 14.82 -2.45 -12.77
CA ARG A 105 14.21 -1.42 -13.62
C ARG A 105 12.90 -0.93 -13.04
N LEU A 106 12.00 -1.84 -12.65
CA LEU A 106 10.73 -1.51 -12.03
C LEU A 106 10.92 -0.73 -10.73
N ARG A 107 11.88 -1.13 -9.89
CA ARG A 107 12.24 -0.42 -8.66
C ARG A 107 12.74 0.99 -8.95
N GLY A 108 13.70 1.12 -9.88
CA GLY A 108 14.22 2.44 -10.27
C GLY A 108 13.14 3.35 -10.85
N ALA A 109 12.22 2.81 -11.65
CA ALA A 109 11.08 3.56 -12.17
C ALA A 109 10.11 3.97 -11.05
N LEU A 110 9.82 3.07 -10.11
CA LEU A 110 8.98 3.37 -8.94
C LEU A 110 9.58 4.48 -8.07
N ASP A 111 10.87 4.37 -7.74
CA ASP A 111 11.59 5.36 -6.94
C ASP A 111 11.64 6.72 -7.64
N THR A 112 11.85 6.74 -8.96
CA THR A 112 11.90 7.98 -9.75
C THR A 112 10.57 8.73 -9.74
N HIS A 113 9.45 8.01 -9.68
CA HIS A 113 8.10 8.57 -9.74
C HIS A 113 7.35 8.51 -8.40
N ALA A 114 8.03 8.20 -7.30
CA ALA A 114 7.40 8.04 -5.99
C ALA A 114 6.64 9.30 -5.55
N ASP A 115 7.25 10.48 -5.71
CA ASP A 115 6.64 11.75 -5.31
C ASP A 115 5.38 12.08 -6.10
N GLU A 116 5.39 11.82 -7.42
CA GLU A 116 4.23 11.98 -8.29
C GLU A 116 3.08 11.05 -7.88
N LEU A 117 3.41 9.78 -7.58
CA LEU A 117 2.43 8.80 -7.11
C LEU A 117 1.87 9.16 -5.74
N PHE A 118 2.69 9.63 -4.79
CA PHE A 118 2.20 10.12 -3.50
C PHE A 118 1.26 11.31 -3.68
N ALA A 119 1.60 12.26 -4.55
CA ALA A 119 0.73 13.40 -4.83
C ALA A 119 -0.62 12.96 -5.42
N ALA A 120 -0.62 11.99 -6.34
CA ALA A 120 -1.83 11.43 -6.92
C ALA A 120 -2.68 10.68 -5.87
N LEU A 121 -2.07 9.89 -4.99
CA LEU A 121 -2.75 9.18 -3.91
C LEU A 121 -3.34 10.14 -2.87
N VAL A 122 -2.58 11.15 -2.46
CA VAL A 122 -3.04 12.23 -1.56
C VAL A 122 -4.23 12.95 -2.17
N ALA A 123 -4.12 13.38 -3.43
CA ALA A 123 -5.22 14.05 -4.13
C ALA A 123 -6.46 13.15 -4.24
N ARG A 124 -6.30 11.85 -4.54
CA ARG A 124 -7.42 10.91 -4.59
C ARG A 124 -8.07 10.73 -3.23
N PHE A 125 -7.25 10.51 -2.19
CA PHE A 125 -7.74 10.31 -0.82
C PHE A 125 -8.53 11.52 -0.34
N ASN A 126 -7.92 12.71 -0.40
CA ASN A 126 -8.56 13.95 0.05
C ASN A 126 -9.77 14.31 -0.83
N GLY A 127 -9.77 13.97 -2.12
CA GLY A 127 -10.94 14.07 -2.98
C GLY A 127 -12.13 13.23 -2.50
N VAL A 128 -11.89 12.02 -1.98
CA VAL A 128 -12.94 11.18 -1.37
C VAL A 128 -13.43 11.79 -0.05
N VAL A 129 -12.52 12.34 0.76
CA VAL A 129 -12.88 13.06 2.00
C VAL A 129 -13.81 14.23 1.71
N ASP A 130 -13.51 15.00 0.66
CA ASP A 130 -14.30 16.14 0.22
C ASP A 130 -15.64 15.73 -0.41
N GLU A 131 -15.65 14.72 -1.29
CA GLU A 131 -16.85 14.19 -1.95
C GLU A 131 -17.92 13.75 -0.94
N PHE A 132 -17.49 13.10 0.14
CA PHE A 132 -18.38 12.64 1.21
C PHE A 132 -18.50 13.62 2.38
N HIS A 133 -17.87 14.80 2.29
CA HIS A 133 -17.84 15.83 3.33
C HIS A 133 -17.47 15.31 4.73
N LEU A 134 -16.54 14.35 4.81
CA LEU A 134 -16.26 13.62 6.06
C LEU A 134 -15.73 14.54 7.17
N ASN A 135 -15.05 15.63 6.82
CA ASN A 135 -14.58 16.64 7.77
C ASN A 135 -15.71 17.55 8.32
N ALA A 136 -16.89 17.57 7.68
CA ALA A 136 -18.07 18.30 8.15
C ALA A 136 -19.09 17.40 8.87
N VAL A 137 -18.94 16.08 8.73
CA VAL A 137 -19.84 15.07 9.30
C VAL A 137 -19.19 14.46 10.54
N PRO A 138 -19.68 14.76 11.76
CA PRO A 138 -19.05 14.26 12.97
C PRO A 138 -19.08 12.73 13.02
N VAL A 139 -18.02 12.13 13.55
CA VAL A 139 -17.98 10.70 13.87
C VAL A 139 -18.85 10.47 15.11
N PRO A 140 -19.96 9.72 15.03
CA PRO A 140 -20.83 9.50 16.19
C PRO A 140 -20.13 8.68 17.26
N ASP A 141 -20.37 8.97 18.54
CA ASP A 141 -19.82 8.17 19.63
C ASP A 141 -20.58 6.84 19.78
N LEU A 142 -19.93 5.74 19.40
CA LEU A 142 -20.47 4.39 19.52
C LEU A 142 -20.21 3.75 20.90
N THR A 143 -19.62 4.48 21.85
CA THR A 143 -19.32 3.95 23.18
C THR A 143 -20.62 3.60 23.91
N GLY A 144 -20.79 2.33 24.27
CA GLY A 144 -22.00 1.83 24.95
C GLY A 144 -23.22 1.65 24.04
N VAL A 145 -23.09 1.89 22.73
CA VAL A 145 -24.14 1.61 21.74
C VAL A 145 -24.15 0.10 21.46
N THR A 146 -25.22 -0.58 21.88
CA THR A 146 -25.41 -2.02 21.67
C THR A 146 -26.39 -2.32 20.55
N THR A 147 -27.23 -1.34 20.15
CA THR A 147 -28.17 -1.47 19.04
C THR A 147 -28.24 -0.19 18.21
N PRO A 148 -28.45 -0.29 16.88
CA PRO A 148 -28.60 0.89 16.01
C PRO A 148 -29.78 1.81 16.38
N LEU A 149 -30.76 1.30 17.14
CA LEU A 149 -31.94 2.06 17.58
C LEU A 149 -31.61 3.14 18.64
N GLN A 150 -30.41 3.07 19.23
CA GLN A 150 -29.93 4.06 20.19
C GLN A 150 -29.32 5.29 19.51
N LEU A 151 -29.09 5.22 18.19
CA LEU A 151 -28.56 6.32 17.39
C LEU A 151 -29.69 7.19 16.84
N THR A 152 -29.46 8.49 16.83
CA THR A 152 -30.32 9.46 16.15
C THR A 152 -30.25 9.29 14.64
N SER A 153 -31.24 9.80 13.92
CA SER A 153 -31.23 9.80 12.45
C SER A 153 -29.99 10.48 11.88
N ALA A 154 -29.55 11.59 12.48
CA ALA A 154 -28.34 12.30 12.07
C ALA A 154 -27.06 11.46 12.25
N GLU A 155 -26.95 10.69 13.34
CA GLU A 155 -25.80 9.81 13.57
C GLU A 155 -25.81 8.60 12.62
N LEU A 156 -26.98 8.07 12.29
CA LEU A 156 -27.11 7.00 11.30
C LEU A 156 -26.71 7.49 9.89
N GLU A 157 -27.11 8.71 9.52
CA GLU A 157 -26.71 9.34 8.26
C GLU A 157 -25.20 9.59 8.23
N ALA A 158 -24.62 10.07 9.33
CA ALA A 158 -23.19 10.26 9.47
C ALA A 158 -22.43 8.93 9.27
N LEU A 159 -22.79 7.87 10.01
CA LEU A 159 -22.17 6.56 9.83
C LEU A 159 -22.34 6.01 8.40
N ALA A 160 -23.48 6.27 7.76
CA ALA A 160 -23.70 5.85 6.38
C ALA A 160 -22.75 6.57 5.41
N ALA A 161 -22.51 7.87 5.59
CA ALA A 161 -21.53 8.63 4.80
C ALA A 161 -20.11 8.06 4.98
N TRP A 162 -19.68 7.89 6.23
CA TRP A 162 -18.39 7.29 6.57
C TRP A 162 -18.22 5.88 5.99
N ARG A 163 -19.26 5.04 6.06
CA ARG A 163 -19.25 3.67 5.50
C ARG A 163 -19.18 3.64 3.97
N ARG A 164 -19.80 4.61 3.29
CA ARG A 164 -19.74 4.70 1.82
C ARG A 164 -18.32 5.04 1.37
N ALA A 165 -17.66 5.97 2.06
CA ALA A 165 -16.29 6.37 1.77
C ALA A 165 -15.25 5.31 2.19
N SER A 166 -15.51 4.54 3.26
CA SER A 166 -14.47 3.73 3.91
C SER A 166 -13.80 2.72 3.00
N ARG A 167 -14.54 2.06 2.10
CA ARG A 167 -13.94 1.07 1.17
C ARG A 167 -12.91 1.73 0.25
N GLU A 168 -13.22 2.92 -0.24
CA GLU A 168 -12.35 3.63 -1.14
C GLU A 168 -11.14 4.23 -0.40
N LEU A 169 -11.37 4.86 0.75
CA LEU A 169 -10.30 5.34 1.61
C LEU A 169 -9.34 4.20 2.01
N GLN A 170 -9.85 3.01 2.34
CA GLN A 170 -9.03 1.83 2.64
C GLN A 170 -8.14 1.42 1.46
N ARG A 171 -8.70 1.41 0.24
CA ARG A 171 -7.97 1.04 -0.96
C ARG A 171 -6.85 2.05 -1.26
N VAL A 172 -7.16 3.34 -1.21
CA VAL A 172 -6.19 4.42 -1.46
C VAL A 172 -5.10 4.45 -0.38
N TYR A 173 -5.51 4.39 0.89
CA TYR A 173 -4.58 4.40 2.01
C TYR A 173 -3.72 3.14 2.09
N GLY A 174 -4.25 1.97 1.69
CA GLY A 174 -3.49 0.73 1.55
C GLY A 174 -2.34 0.88 0.56
N ALA A 175 -2.65 1.36 -0.65
CA ALA A 175 -1.65 1.63 -1.68
C ALA A 175 -0.61 2.66 -1.21
N TYR A 176 -1.06 3.75 -0.57
CA TYR A 176 -0.20 4.75 0.04
C TYR A 176 0.77 4.15 1.06
N ARG A 177 0.28 3.34 2.01
CA ARG A 177 1.13 2.71 3.04
C ARG A 177 2.14 1.75 2.45
N ARG A 178 1.76 0.98 1.42
CA ARG A 178 2.69 0.06 0.76
C ARG A 178 3.77 0.81 -0.01
N LEU A 179 3.43 1.92 -0.69
CA LEU A 179 4.41 2.78 -1.35
C LEU A 179 5.34 3.45 -0.33
N ALA A 180 4.79 3.99 0.78
CA ALA A 180 5.58 4.56 1.87
C ALA A 180 6.55 3.52 2.46
N GLY A 181 6.09 2.30 2.73
CA GLY A 181 6.93 1.21 3.21
C GLY A 181 7.90 0.62 2.17
N HIS A 182 7.83 1.05 0.91
CA HIS A 182 8.82 0.78 -0.13
C HIS A 182 9.91 1.86 -0.16
N VAL A 183 9.50 3.13 -0.18
CA VAL A 183 10.37 4.30 -0.34
C VAL A 183 11.08 4.69 0.96
N VAL A 184 10.47 4.41 2.12
CA VAL A 184 11.00 4.70 3.45
C VAL A 184 11.21 3.37 4.21
N PRO A 185 12.38 2.70 4.05
CA PRO A 185 12.61 1.37 4.60
C PRO A 185 12.55 1.31 6.14
N ASP A 186 12.84 2.43 6.82
CA ASP A 186 12.88 2.52 8.29
C ASP A 186 11.50 2.68 8.94
N ALA A 187 10.42 2.87 8.17
CA ALA A 187 9.04 2.96 8.67
C ALA A 187 8.42 1.60 9.07
N ARG A 188 9.25 0.64 9.50
CA ARG A 188 8.85 -0.73 9.86
C ARG A 188 9.20 -1.12 11.30
N SER A 189 9.65 -0.17 12.12
CA SER A 189 10.08 -0.44 13.50
C SER A 189 9.25 0.39 14.50
N GLU A 190 8.28 -0.26 15.15
CA GLU A 190 7.46 0.22 16.28
C GLU A 190 8.29 1.03 17.30
N PRO A 191 7.82 2.11 17.98
CA PRO A 191 6.49 2.75 18.07
C PRO A 191 6.37 4.06 17.25
N ASP A 192 7.35 4.35 16.39
CA ASP A 192 7.38 5.56 15.57
C ASP A 192 6.33 5.54 14.44
N ASP A 193 5.79 4.36 14.12
CA ASP A 193 4.79 4.12 13.08
C ASP A 193 3.43 4.76 13.40
N ASP A 194 2.99 4.75 14.67
CA ASP A 194 1.66 5.26 15.05
C ASP A 194 1.64 6.80 15.04
N LEU A 195 2.71 7.43 15.51
CA LEU A 195 2.87 8.89 15.44
C LEU A 195 3.07 9.36 13.99
N THR A 196 3.88 8.63 13.21
CA THR A 196 4.05 8.92 11.77
C THR A 196 2.73 8.75 11.02
N ALA A 197 1.94 7.72 11.34
CA ALA A 197 0.59 7.54 10.78
C ALA A 197 -0.35 8.68 11.18
N ALA A 198 -0.27 9.19 12.41
CA ALA A 198 -1.04 10.34 12.86
C ALA A 198 -0.75 11.59 12.01
N PHE A 199 0.53 11.93 11.84
CA PHE A 199 0.96 13.05 11.00
C PHE A 199 0.72 12.84 9.51
N ALA A 200 0.68 11.59 9.04
CA ALA A 200 0.37 11.29 7.65
C ALA A 200 -1.12 11.45 7.35
N LEU A 201 -2.01 11.01 8.25
CA LEU A 201 -3.44 10.85 7.97
C LEU A 201 -4.29 12.05 8.43
N PHE A 202 -3.79 12.85 9.38
CA PHE A 202 -4.56 13.90 10.02
C PHE A 202 -3.85 15.26 9.99
N ASP A 203 -4.66 16.32 10.00
CA ASP A 203 -4.21 17.70 10.13
C ASP A 203 -3.90 18.00 11.61
N ILE A 204 -2.70 17.61 12.04
CA ILE A 204 -2.24 17.75 13.43
C ILE A 204 -1.61 19.13 13.63
N GLU A 205 -2.18 19.92 14.54
CA GLU A 205 -1.69 21.26 14.89
C GLU A 205 -0.86 21.28 16.18
N THR A 206 -1.06 20.30 17.08
CA THR A 206 -0.39 20.27 18.39
C THR A 206 0.20 18.89 18.74
N PRO A 207 1.26 18.85 19.57
CA PRO A 207 1.81 17.59 20.07
C PRO A 207 0.79 16.73 20.81
N ASP A 208 -0.15 17.35 21.55
CA ASP A 208 -1.17 16.64 22.32
C ASP A 208 -2.18 15.94 21.39
N GLN A 209 -2.56 16.57 20.28
CA GLN A 209 -3.38 15.94 19.24
C GLN A 209 -2.66 14.73 18.64
N ALA A 210 -1.37 14.89 18.33
CA ALA A 210 -0.55 13.82 17.78
C ALA A 210 -0.48 12.62 18.74
N ALA A 211 -0.24 12.88 20.02
CA ALA A 211 -0.18 11.86 21.07
C ALA A 211 -1.51 11.13 21.23
N ALA A 212 -2.63 11.86 21.30
CA ALA A 212 -3.96 11.25 21.43
C ALA A 212 -4.30 10.31 20.26
N VAL A 213 -4.00 10.73 19.02
CA VAL A 213 -4.22 9.91 17.83
C VAL A 213 -3.29 8.69 17.81
N ALA A 214 -2.02 8.87 18.15
CA ALA A 214 -1.05 7.78 18.21
C ALA A 214 -1.42 6.74 19.29
N GLU A 215 -1.93 7.17 20.43
CA GLU A 215 -2.45 6.28 21.49
C GLU A 215 -3.65 5.45 20.99
N GLU A 216 -4.57 6.05 20.24
CA GLU A 216 -5.70 5.30 19.65
C GLU A 216 -5.24 4.32 18.56
N PHE A 217 -4.23 4.66 17.75
CA PHE A 217 -3.61 3.73 16.81
C PHE A 217 -2.96 2.54 17.53
N ALA A 218 -2.21 2.81 18.60
CA ALA A 218 -1.60 1.77 19.42
C ALA A 218 -2.67 0.87 20.07
N ALA A 219 -3.75 1.46 20.58
CA ALA A 219 -4.86 0.74 21.20
C ALA A 219 -5.66 -0.08 20.19
N LEU A 220 -5.84 0.42 18.96
CA LEU A 220 -6.42 -0.32 17.85
C LEU A 220 -5.57 -1.55 17.51
N ARG A 221 -4.26 -1.38 17.37
CA ARG A 221 -3.31 -2.47 17.09
C ARG A 221 -3.32 -3.54 18.19
N ALA A 222 -3.46 -3.12 19.44
CA ALA A 222 -3.62 -4.01 20.59
C ALA A 222 -5.02 -4.64 20.71
N GLY A 223 -6.01 -4.18 19.93
CA GLY A 223 -7.39 -4.65 20.00
C GLY A 223 -8.16 -4.20 21.25
N THR A 224 -7.70 -3.15 21.94
CA THR A 224 -8.24 -2.69 23.22
C THR A 224 -8.83 -1.28 23.19
N GLY A 225 -8.61 -0.51 22.11
CA GLY A 225 -9.07 0.88 21.98
C GLY A 225 -10.55 1.02 21.68
N ARG A 226 -11.15 2.17 22.02
CA ARG A 226 -12.54 2.50 21.64
C ARG A 226 -12.73 2.56 20.13
N ALA A 227 -11.67 2.86 19.37
CA ALA A 227 -11.70 2.78 17.91
C ALA A 227 -12.13 1.40 17.38
N THR A 228 -11.87 0.31 18.12
CA THR A 228 -12.21 -1.05 17.67
C THR A 228 -13.71 -1.25 17.38
N THR A 229 -14.61 -0.52 18.06
CA THR A 229 -16.06 -0.58 17.81
C THR A 229 -16.48 -0.02 16.46
N TYR A 230 -15.62 0.78 15.82
CA TYR A 230 -15.87 1.41 14.52
C TYR A 230 -15.50 0.52 13.33
N GLY A 231 -14.84 -0.63 13.57
CA GLY A 231 -14.55 -1.66 12.58
C GLY A 231 -13.93 -1.10 11.30
N PRO A 232 -14.61 -1.19 10.13
CA PRO A 232 -14.05 -0.77 8.85
C PRO A 232 -13.87 0.76 8.70
N LEU A 233 -14.39 1.57 9.61
CA LEU A 233 -14.20 3.02 9.58
C LEU A 233 -12.83 3.45 10.10
N VAL A 234 -12.16 2.56 10.83
CA VAL A 234 -10.79 2.76 11.31
C VAL A 234 -9.83 2.50 10.14
N PRO A 235 -8.76 3.30 9.95
CA PRO A 235 -8.25 4.35 10.84
C PRO A 235 -8.89 5.73 10.74
N PHE A 236 -9.71 5.97 9.72
CA PHE A 236 -10.15 7.31 9.34
C PHE A 236 -11.02 8.02 10.38
N ALA A 237 -11.76 7.26 11.19
CA ALA A 237 -12.60 7.80 12.25
C ALA A 237 -11.81 8.34 13.47
N ILE A 238 -10.53 7.97 13.64
CA ILE A 238 -9.76 8.26 14.87
C ILE A 238 -9.66 9.77 15.13
N GLY A 239 -9.41 10.58 14.10
CA GLY A 239 -9.32 12.04 14.26
C GLY A 239 -10.61 12.65 14.83
N GLY A 240 -11.78 12.16 14.37
CA GLY A 240 -13.08 12.53 14.93
C GLY A 240 -13.21 12.19 16.41
N LEU A 241 -12.72 11.02 16.83
CA LEU A 241 -12.74 10.56 18.23
C LEU A 241 -11.78 11.34 19.14
N CYS A 242 -10.70 11.87 18.56
CA CYS A 242 -9.64 12.60 19.28
C CYS A 242 -9.85 14.12 19.27
N GLY A 243 -11.10 14.57 19.31
CA GLY A 243 -11.43 16.00 19.38
C GLY A 243 -11.71 16.66 18.04
N GLY A 244 -12.18 15.90 17.04
CA GLY A 244 -12.57 16.46 15.74
C GLY A 244 -11.41 16.87 14.85
N ILE A 245 -10.26 16.19 14.98
CA ILE A 245 -9.10 16.43 14.13
C ILE A 245 -9.46 16.05 12.69
N ARG A 246 -9.13 16.95 11.75
CA ARG A 246 -9.48 16.79 10.34
C ARG A 246 -8.69 15.66 9.72
N LEU A 247 -9.37 14.89 8.89
CA LEU A 247 -8.78 13.91 8.00
C LEU A 247 -8.18 14.65 6.81
N ASP A 248 -6.86 14.59 6.67
CA ASP A 248 -6.07 15.21 5.61
C ASP A 248 -4.82 14.36 5.39
N LEU A 249 -4.86 13.51 4.35
CA LEU A 249 -3.70 12.71 4.00
C LEU A 249 -2.65 13.62 3.40
N THR A 250 -1.42 13.56 3.90
CA THR A 250 -0.29 14.34 3.38
C THR A 250 0.81 13.41 2.86
N ASN A 251 1.73 13.94 2.05
CA ASN A 251 2.91 13.20 1.58
C ASN A 251 3.83 12.81 2.77
N PRO A 252 4.53 11.66 2.74
CA PRO A 252 5.46 11.26 3.81
C PRO A 252 6.55 12.30 4.16
N ALA A 253 7.05 13.03 3.17
CA ALA A 253 8.04 14.08 3.40
C ALA A 253 7.45 15.23 4.22
N ASP A 254 6.23 15.64 3.90
CA ASP A 254 5.49 16.70 4.58
C ASP A 254 5.06 16.28 5.98
N SER A 255 4.59 15.02 6.17
CA SER A 255 4.25 14.52 7.50
C SER A 255 5.48 14.50 8.42
N THR A 256 6.64 14.10 7.88
CA THR A 256 7.91 14.14 8.60
C THR A 256 8.32 15.57 8.94
N ALA A 257 8.16 16.51 8.00
CA ALA A 257 8.45 17.92 8.23
C ALA A 257 7.53 18.53 9.31
N ARG A 258 6.22 18.27 9.24
CA ARG A 258 5.22 18.69 10.25
C ARG A 258 5.58 18.13 11.63
N ARG A 259 5.90 16.84 11.70
CA ARG A 259 6.32 16.19 12.94
C ARG A 259 7.55 16.88 13.55
N ARG A 260 8.61 17.08 12.77
CA ARG A 260 9.84 17.75 13.24
C ARG A 260 9.60 19.19 13.69
N ALA A 261 8.63 19.88 13.11
CA ALA A 261 8.28 21.24 13.51
C ALA A 261 7.55 21.29 14.87
N LEU A 262 6.84 20.23 15.24
CA LEU A 262 6.10 20.13 16.51
C LEU A 262 6.87 19.41 17.62
N GLU A 263 7.90 18.63 17.28
CA GLU A 263 8.82 18.09 18.28
C GLU A 263 9.53 19.26 18.98
N PRO A 264 9.42 19.38 20.32
CA PRO A 264 10.14 20.43 21.02
C PRO A 264 11.63 20.22 20.76
N LEU A 265 12.32 21.25 20.25
CA LEU A 265 13.78 21.28 20.19
C LEU A 265 14.28 20.89 21.58
N GLY A 266 14.75 19.64 21.73
CA GLY A 266 15.29 19.14 22.99
C GLY A 266 16.30 20.16 23.53
N PRO A 267 16.43 20.30 24.86
CA PRO A 267 17.12 21.42 25.48
C PRO A 267 18.44 21.64 24.76
N THR A 268 18.55 22.77 24.05
CA THR A 268 19.81 23.26 23.51
C THR A 268 20.78 23.19 24.67
N ALA A 269 21.70 22.23 24.61
CA ALA A 269 22.68 22.01 25.64
C ALA A 269 23.35 23.37 25.86
N SER A 270 22.95 24.00 26.97
CA SER A 270 23.43 25.30 27.39
C SER A 270 24.94 25.24 27.28
N ALA A 271 25.47 26.17 26.48
CA ALA A 271 26.86 26.49 26.44
C ALA A 271 27.43 26.39 27.86
N SER A 272 28.24 25.36 28.11
CA SER A 272 29.19 25.37 29.21
C SER A 272 30.20 26.45 28.89
N ARG A 273 29.80 27.69 29.12
CA ARG A 273 30.72 28.81 29.29
C ARG A 273 31.64 28.44 30.44
N SER A 274 32.90 28.36 30.05
CA SER A 274 34.11 28.43 30.82
C SER A 274 34.03 29.11 32.19
N SER A 275 34.65 28.44 33.15
CA SER A 275 35.67 28.98 34.08
C SER A 275 35.17 29.78 35.30
N PRO A 276 35.94 29.80 36.41
CA PRO A 276 37.38 29.58 36.57
C PRO A 276 37.82 28.28 37.25
#